data_AF-A0A0A0BXL3-F1
#
_entry.id   AF-A0A0A0BXL3-F1
#
_cell.length_a   1.000
_cell.length_b   1.000
_cell.length_c   1.000
_cell.angle_alpha   90.00
_cell.angle_beta   90.00
_cell.angle_gamma   90.00
#
_symmetry.space_group_name_H-M   'P 1'
#
loop_
_entity.id
_entity.type
_entity.pdbx_description
1 polymer ?
#
loop_
_entity_poly.entity_id
_entity_poly.type
_entity_poly.pdbx_seq_one_letter_code
_entity_poly.pdbx_strand_id
1 'polypeptide(L)'
;MPLVVEAQPISDTLFRLEITMDGTVIGEYERSRHADIARKTEEVNCAADYLMELYGRRGRFVVRWNAATRTKVIRDELGNHVGEIPRPCWRKPARQANASRLTA
;
A
#
# COMPACT_ATOMS: atom_id res chain seq x y z
N MET A 1 8.87 8.15 10.33
CA MET A 1 9.23 6.79 10.78
C MET A 1 9.05 5.84 9.60
N PRO A 2 9.85 4.79 9.44
CA PRO A 2 9.65 3.88 8.31
C PRO A 2 8.37 3.05 8.51
N LEU A 3 7.57 2.94 7.47
CA LEU A 3 6.48 1.98 7.44
C LEU A 3 7.04 0.61 7.07
N VAL A 4 6.55 -0.43 7.72
CA VAL A 4 6.83 -1.82 7.37
C VAL A 4 5.56 -2.44 6.81
N VAL A 5 5.68 -3.22 5.75
CA VAL A 5 4.55 -3.97 5.17
C VAL A 5 4.74 -5.44 5.47
N GLU A 6 3.83 -6.00 6.24
CA GLU A 6 3.83 -7.40 6.63
C GLU A 6 2.76 -8.17 5.86
N ALA A 7 3.17 -9.26 5.22
CA ALA A 7 2.26 -10.10 4.45
C ALA A 7 1.75 -11.26 5.31
N GLN A 8 0.49 -11.18 5.72
CA GLN A 8 -0.18 -12.23 6.50
C GLN A 8 -0.91 -13.19 5.53
N PRO A 9 -0.62 -14.49 5.54
CA PRO A 9 -1.34 -15.44 4.69
C PRO A 9 -2.81 -15.52 5.08
N ILE A 10 -3.71 -15.34 4.11
CA ILE A 10 -5.16 -15.60 4.28
C ILE A 10 -5.52 -16.96 3.66
N SER A 11 -4.87 -17.31 2.55
CA SER A 11 -4.95 -18.60 1.88
C SER A 11 -3.65 -18.90 1.15
N ASP A 12 -3.55 -20.08 0.53
CA ASP A 12 -2.36 -20.54 -0.22
C ASP A 12 -1.88 -19.56 -1.30
N THR A 13 -2.75 -18.67 -1.78
CA THR A 13 -2.44 -17.75 -2.89
C THR A 13 -2.70 -16.28 -2.57
N LEU A 14 -3.30 -15.97 -1.42
CA LEU A 14 -3.69 -14.62 -1.05
C LEU A 14 -3.15 -14.21 0.31
N PHE A 15 -2.55 -13.03 0.32
CA PHE A 15 -1.96 -12.40 1.49
C PHE A 15 -2.72 -11.10 1.79
N ARG A 16 -2.98 -10.87 3.08
CA ARG A 16 -3.30 -9.56 3.62
C ARG A 16 -1.99 -8.79 3.77
N LEU A 17 -1.98 -7.52 3.45
CA LEU A 17 -0.83 -6.65 3.64
C LEU A 17 -1.14 -5.70 4.78
N GLU A 18 -0.51 -5.88 5.93
CA GLU A 18 -0.64 -4.99 7.08
C GLU A 18 0.48 -3.95 7.02
N ILE A 19 0.13 -2.70 7.31
CA ILE A 19 1.06 -1.58 7.37
C ILE A 19 1.31 -1.30 8.84
N THR A 20 2.55 -1.46 9.27
CA THR A 20 2.98 -1.24 10.65
C THR A 20 3.90 -0.03 10.76
N MET A 21 3.76 0.68 11.88
CA MET A 21 4.62 1.78 12.31
C MET A 21 5.00 1.50 13.75
N ASP A 22 6.30 1.32 14.00
CA ASP A 22 6.85 0.98 15.33
C ASP A 22 6.14 -0.20 16.01
N GLY A 23 5.90 -1.28 15.24
CA GLY A 23 5.22 -2.49 15.72
C GLY A 23 3.70 -2.35 15.91
N THR A 24 3.13 -1.16 15.65
CA THR A 24 1.68 -0.92 15.69
C THR A 24 1.10 -1.01 14.30
N VAL A 25 0.04 -1.81 14.11
CA VAL A 25 -0.70 -1.86 12.83
C VAL A 25 -1.50 -0.57 12.66
N ILE A 26 -1.12 0.24 11.68
CA ILE A 26 -1.78 1.52 11.35
C ILE A 26 -2.77 1.39 10.19
N GLY A 27 -2.68 0.33 9.40
CA GLY A 27 -3.63 0.12 8.32
C GLY A 27 -3.46 -1.20 7.58
N GLU A 28 -4.38 -1.44 6.66
CA GLU A 28 -4.33 -2.60 5.75
C GLU A 28 -4.27 -2.11 4.30
N TYR A 29 -3.40 -2.70 3.50
CA TYR A 29 -3.36 -2.51 2.06
C TYR A 29 -4.11 -3.61 1.32
N GLU A 30 -4.35 -3.41 0.03
CA GLU A 30 -5.04 -4.39 -0.83
C GLU A 30 -4.45 -5.79 -0.72
N ARG A 31 -5.33 -6.80 -0.63
CA ARG A 31 -4.94 -8.22 -0.72
C ARG A 31 -4.12 -8.49 -1.97
N SER A 32 -3.10 -9.32 -1.83
CA SER A 32 -2.10 -9.54 -2.86
C SER A 32 -1.78 -11.01 -3.05
N ARG A 33 -1.44 -11.38 -4.28
CA ARG A 33 -0.67 -12.61 -4.53
C ARG A 33 0.78 -12.37 -4.14
N HIS A 34 1.51 -13.44 -3.86
CA HIS A 34 2.92 -13.37 -3.45
C HIS A 34 3.79 -12.57 -4.43
N ALA A 35 3.62 -12.81 -5.74
CA ALA A 35 4.36 -12.13 -6.81
C ALA A 35 4.14 -10.61 -6.87
N ASP A 36 3.02 -10.11 -6.31
CA ASP A 36 2.68 -8.68 -6.33
C ASP A 36 3.09 -7.96 -5.03
N ILE A 37 3.53 -8.68 -3.98
CA ILE A 37 3.83 -8.11 -2.66
C ILE A 37 4.93 -7.04 -2.77
N ALA A 38 6.04 -7.36 -3.43
CA ALA A 38 7.16 -6.42 -3.56
C ALA A 38 6.73 -5.10 -4.23
N ARG A 39 5.98 -5.18 -5.34
CA ARG A 39 5.42 -4.00 -6.00
C ARG A 39 4.55 -3.20 -5.04
N LYS A 40 3.62 -3.84 -4.33
CA LYS A 40 2.70 -3.16 -3.40
C LYS A 40 3.42 -2.54 -2.20
N THR A 41 4.47 -3.17 -1.69
CA THR A 41 5.33 -2.60 -0.65
C THR A 41 5.99 -1.31 -1.14
N GLU A 42 6.46 -1.26 -2.39
CA GLU A 42 6.99 -0.02 -2.96
C GLU A 42 5.92 1.08 -3.12
N GLU A 43 4.68 0.71 -3.44
CA GLU A 43 3.56 1.68 -3.50
C GLU A 43 3.31 2.30 -2.12
N VAL A 44 3.30 1.49 -1.05
CA VAL A 44 3.14 1.95 0.34
C VAL A 44 4.32 2.83 0.75
N ASN A 45 5.55 2.41 0.46
CA ASN A 45 6.75 3.17 0.78
C ASN A 45 6.79 4.53 0.07
N CYS A 46 6.37 4.58 -1.20
CA CYS A 46 6.25 5.85 -1.92
C CYS A 46 5.20 6.79 -1.27
N ALA A 47 4.12 6.23 -0.73
CA ALA A 47 3.05 6.98 -0.09
C ALA A 47 3.24 7.14 1.43
N ALA A 48 4.40 6.81 1.98
CA ALA A 48 4.57 6.64 3.43
C ALA A 48 4.25 7.91 4.22
N ASP A 49 4.77 9.06 3.81
CA ASP A 49 4.55 10.34 4.51
C ASP A 49 3.05 10.69 4.57
N TYR A 50 2.35 10.49 3.46
CA TYR A 50 0.91 10.73 3.37
C TYR A 50 0.10 9.76 4.26
N LEU A 51 0.48 8.48 4.29
CA LEU A 51 -0.19 7.48 5.13
C LEU A 51 0.04 7.72 6.62
N MET A 52 1.24 8.14 7.01
CA MET A 52 1.54 8.54 8.39
C MET A 52 0.74 9.78 8.81
N GLU A 53 0.67 10.80 7.96
CA GLU A 53 -0.15 12.00 8.25
C GLU A 53 -1.63 11.62 8.39
N LEU A 54 -2.15 10.78 7.48
CA LEU A 54 -3.54 10.34 7.49
C LEU A 54 -3.85 9.54 8.76
N TYR A 55 -2.95 8.65 9.18
CA TYR A 55 -3.08 7.92 10.45
C TYR A 55 -3.14 8.87 11.65
N GLY A 56 -2.26 9.88 11.71
CA GLY A 56 -2.26 10.86 12.80
C GLY A 56 -3.58 11.67 12.90
N ARG A 57 -4.29 11.84 11.79
CA ARG A 57 -5.52 12.64 11.72
C ARG A 57 -6.82 11.82 11.84
N ARG A 58 -6.80 10.57 11.37
CA ARG A 58 -8.01 9.74 11.19
C ARG A 58 -7.93 8.38 11.89
N GLY A 59 -6.78 7.99 12.39
CA GLY A 59 -6.55 6.67 12.96
C GLY A 59 -6.37 5.60 11.88
N ARG A 60 -6.72 4.35 12.21
CA ARG A 60 -6.48 3.20 11.32
C ARG A 60 -7.28 3.31 10.04
N PHE A 61 -6.71 2.77 8.97
CA PHE A 61 -7.30 2.86 7.63
C PHE A 61 -7.16 1.57 6.83
N VAL A 62 -7.93 1.49 5.74
CA VAL A 62 -7.91 0.38 4.78
C VAL A 62 -7.82 0.94 3.37
N VAL A 63 -6.84 0.46 2.60
CA VAL A 63 -6.67 0.81 1.19
C VAL A 63 -7.27 -0.29 0.30
N ARG A 64 -8.08 0.12 -0.68
CA ARG A 64 -8.72 -0.76 -1.66
C ARG A 64 -8.68 -0.15 -3.07
N TRP A 65 -8.57 -1.02 -4.07
CA TRP A 65 -8.79 -0.62 -5.46
C TRP A 65 -10.27 -0.32 -5.71
N ASN A 66 -10.56 0.87 -6.22
CA ASN A 66 -11.88 1.23 -6.71
C ASN A 66 -11.88 1.16 -8.24
N ALA A 67 -12.61 0.18 -8.80
CA ALA A 67 -12.67 -0.05 -10.24
C ALA A 67 -13.41 1.08 -11.00
N ALA A 68 -14.39 1.74 -10.36
CA ALA A 68 -15.18 2.79 -11.00
C ALA A 68 -14.35 4.06 -11.24
N THR A 69 -13.60 4.49 -10.22
CA THR A 69 -12.73 5.67 -10.31
C THR A 69 -11.33 5.32 -10.81
N ARG A 70 -10.98 4.03 -10.84
CA ARG A 70 -9.63 3.53 -11.15
C ARG A 70 -8.59 4.18 -10.24
N THR A 71 -8.89 4.26 -8.95
CA THR A 71 -8.02 4.84 -7.91
C THR A 71 -7.89 3.88 -6.74
N LYS A 72 -6.83 4.05 -5.95
CA LYS A 72 -6.66 3.35 -4.67
C LYS A 72 -7.24 4.21 -3.57
N VAL A 73 -8.42 3.84 -3.10
CA VAL A 73 -9.19 4.58 -2.11
C VAL A 73 -8.81 4.14 -0.72
N ILE A 74 -8.69 5.10 0.20
CA ILE A 74 -8.42 4.92 1.61
C ILE A 74 -9.72 5.15 2.37
N ARG A 75 -10.11 4.19 3.20
CA ARG A 75 -11.25 4.27 4.09
C ARG A 75 -10.83 4.17 5.54
N ASP A 76 -11.54 4.85 6.42
CA ASP A 76 -11.40 4.65 7.87
C ASP A 76 -12.08 3.35 8.32
N GLU A 77 -12.00 3.04 9.61
CA GLU A 77 -12.63 1.85 10.21
C GLU A 77 -14.17 1.86 10.12
N LEU A 78 -14.78 3.02 9.94
CA LEU A 78 -16.23 3.18 9.75
C LEU A 78 -16.63 3.03 8.27
N GLY A 79 -15.68 2.88 7.37
CA GLY A 79 -15.90 2.75 5.93
C GLY A 79 -16.01 4.07 5.17
N ASN A 80 -15.80 5.22 5.83
CA ASN A 80 -15.85 6.53 5.18
C ASN A 80 -14.64 6.72 4.27
N HIS A 81 -14.83 7.35 3.11
CA HIS A 81 -13.72 7.75 2.25
C HIS A 81 -12.95 8.90 2.90
N VAL A 82 -11.66 8.68 3.18
CA VAL A 82 -10.78 9.67 3.83
C VAL A 82 -9.61 10.13 2.95
N GLY A 83 -9.38 9.48 1.81
CA GLY A 83 -8.42 9.94 0.80
C GLY A 83 -8.09 8.88 -0.25
N GLU A 84 -7.10 9.16 -1.09
CA GLU A 84 -6.62 8.24 -2.12
C GLU A 84 -5.09 8.14 -2.09
N ILE A 85 -4.52 6.99 -2.46
CA ILE A 85 -3.07 6.87 -2.64
C ILE A 85 -2.65 7.74 -3.83
N PRO A 86 -1.60 8.58 -3.68
CA PRO A 86 -1.09 9.40 -4.78
C PRO A 86 -0.81 8.57 -6.03
N ARG A 87 -1.38 9.00 -7.17
CA ARG A 87 -1.24 8.32 -8.47
C ARG A 87 0.20 7.97 -8.86
N PRO A 88 1.21 8.84 -8.64
CA PRO A 88 2.59 8.52 -8.97
C PRO A 88 3.13 7.28 -8.24
N CYS A 89 2.62 6.99 -7.04
CA CYS A 89 3.12 5.89 -6.22
C CYS A 89 2.66 4.50 -6.68
N TRP A 90 1.46 4.40 -7.27
CA TRP A 90 0.91 3.12 -7.70
C TRP A 90 0.78 2.96 -9.21
N ARG A 91 0.94 4.04 -9.96
CA ARG A 91 0.96 4.01 -11.42
C ARG A 91 2.38 4.27 -11.91
N LYS A 92 3.30 3.35 -11.58
CA LYS A 92 4.66 3.40 -12.14
C LYS A 92 4.59 3.19 -13.66
N PRO A 93 5.13 4.09 -14.49
CA PRO A 93 5.21 3.88 -15.93
C PRO A 93 6.09 2.66 -16.21
N ALA A 94 5.69 1.81 -17.17
CA ALA A 94 6.30 0.51 -17.48
C ALA A 94 7.79 0.54 -17.87
N ARG A 95 8.44 1.71 -17.95
CA ARG A 95 9.81 1.87 -18.48
C ARG A 95 10.93 1.81 -17.44
N GLN A 96 10.66 1.58 -16.16
CA GLN A 96 11.69 1.57 -15.12
C GLN A 96 11.97 0.21 -14.45
N ALA A 97 11.49 -0.90 -15.03
CA ALA A 97 11.81 -2.24 -14.55
C ALA A 97 13.11 -2.84 -15.16
N ASN A 98 13.69 -2.21 -16.19
CA ASN A 98 14.87 -2.74 -16.91
C ASN A 98 16.20 -2.00 -16.63
N ALA A 99 16.27 -1.11 -15.64
CA ALA A 99 17.50 -0.38 -15.35
C ALA A 99 18.49 -1.10 -14.40
N SER A 100 18.16 -2.28 -13.89
CA SER A 100 19.07 -3.04 -12.99
C SER A 100 19.88 -4.13 -13.70
N ARG A 101 19.98 -4.10 -15.03
CA ARG A 101 20.79 -5.07 -15.78
C ARG A 101 21.80 -4.39 -16.69
N LEU A 102 22.73 -3.62 -16.09
CA LEU A 102 24.02 -3.26 -16.68
C LEU A 102 24.87 -2.59 -15.59
N THR A 103 25.73 -3.36 -14.96
CA THR A 103 27.20 -3.13 -14.84
C THR A 103 27.77 -4.00 -13.72
N ALA A 104 28.38 -5.12 -14.09
CA ALA A 104 29.74 -5.53 -13.71
C ALA A 104 30.06 -6.82 -14.48
#